data_AF-A0A3C1C4D6-F1
#
_entry.id   AF-A0A3C1C4D6-F1
#
_cell.length_a   1.000
_cell.length_b   1.000
_cell.length_c   1.000
_cell.angle_alpha   90.00
_cell.angle_beta   90.00
_cell.angle_gamma   90.00
#
_symmetry.space_group_name_H-M   'P 1'
#
loop_
_entity.id
_entity.type
_entity.pdbx_description
1 polymer ?
#
loop_
_entity_poly.entity_id
_entity_poly.type
_entity_poly.pdbx_seq_one_letter_code
_entity_poly.pdbx_strand_id
1 'polypeptide(L)'
;MAAGATPWQIGVRAARANLVPGLVLQVAAVLFVVAYYRSASFHGLLQHVADWQDRHGIVFTMLMRVVFNGIVPAVFCAGIPGLRMRRPWAALLFGMAWWGFMGANTHLFYTFQAWWWGADARVSTVLLKTATDMLVYSPFYASPIVAVAHLWQDQNYSWHATRLQLGPGWYRRIVLPNQVPGWTFWTPGVMILYSLPTDLQMPMSALLGCFWALMCLQIALRTPASGR
;
A
#
# COMPACT_ATOMS: atom_id res chain seq x y z
N MET A 1 31.61 -6.00 18.72
CA MET A 1 30.20 -6.09 18.29
C MET A 1 30.11 -5.48 16.90
N ALA A 2 29.86 -6.27 15.86
CA ALA A 2 29.70 -5.73 14.51
C ALA A 2 28.55 -4.72 14.52
N ALA A 3 28.82 -3.48 14.11
CA ALA A 3 27.79 -2.45 14.04
C ALA A 3 26.69 -2.94 13.09
N GLY A 4 25.53 -3.26 13.65
CA GLY A 4 24.35 -3.64 12.87
C GLY A 4 24.01 -2.55 11.86
N ALA A 5 23.43 -2.95 10.73
CA ALA A 5 23.05 -2.03 9.68
C ALA A 5 22.13 -0.92 10.21
N THR A 6 22.38 0.33 9.82
CA THR A 6 21.50 1.43 10.23
C THR A 6 20.12 1.28 9.56
N PRO A 7 19.05 1.83 10.16
CA PRO A 7 17.71 1.79 9.56
C PRO A 7 17.66 2.33 8.13
N TRP A 8 18.48 3.35 7.85
CA TRP A 8 18.65 3.90 6.50
C TRP A 8 19.25 2.88 5.54
N GLN A 9 20.31 2.16 5.94
CA GLN A 9 20.92 1.12 5.12
C GLN A 9 19.96 -0.05 4.85
N ILE A 10 19.06 -0.37 5.78
CA ILE A 10 17.99 -1.35 5.58
C ILE A 10 17.01 -0.84 4.53
N GLY A 11 16.53 0.40 4.67
CA GLY A 11 15.63 1.03 3.70
C GLY A 11 16.22 1.11 2.29
N VAL A 12 17.50 1.48 2.16
CA VAL A 12 18.21 1.52 0.87
C VAL A 12 18.36 0.13 0.27
N ARG A 13 18.66 -0.90 1.08
CA ARG A 13 18.72 -2.29 0.59
C ARG A 13 17.35 -2.77 0.11
N ALA A 14 16.30 -2.49 0.88
CA ALA A 14 14.94 -2.77 0.46
C ALA A 14 14.61 -2.06 -0.85
N ALA A 15 14.95 -0.77 -0.97
CA ALA A 15 14.71 -0.02 -2.21
C ALA A 15 15.44 -0.62 -3.42
N ARG A 16 16.70 -1.05 -3.26
CA ARG A 16 17.45 -1.73 -4.33
C ARG A 16 16.83 -3.06 -4.73
N ALA A 17 16.38 -3.86 -3.76
CA ALA A 17 15.70 -5.13 -4.04
C ALA A 17 14.35 -4.94 -4.76
N ASN A 18 13.68 -3.81 -4.50
CA ASN A 18 12.42 -3.45 -5.13
C ASN A 18 12.58 -2.61 -6.42
N LEU A 19 13.80 -2.33 -6.89
CA LEU A 19 14.02 -1.39 -8.01
C LEU A 19 13.35 -1.85 -9.30
N VAL A 20 13.72 -3.03 -9.82
CA VAL A 20 13.16 -3.53 -11.09
C VAL A 20 11.65 -3.74 -10.98
N PRO A 21 11.13 -4.43 -9.95
CA PRO A 21 9.69 -4.65 -9.85
C PRO A 21 8.91 -3.35 -9.61
N GLY A 22 9.48 -2.40 -8.85
CA GLY A 22 8.89 -1.08 -8.63
C GLY A 22 8.82 -0.25 -9.91
N LEU A 23 9.84 -0.30 -10.78
CA LEU A 23 9.80 0.34 -12.09
C LEU A 23 8.75 -0.28 -13.01
N VAL A 24 8.61 -1.61 -13.01
CA VAL A 24 7.55 -2.30 -13.77
C VAL A 24 6.17 -1.83 -13.31
N LEU A 25 5.96 -1.71 -11.99
CA LEU A 25 4.72 -1.18 -11.43
C LEU A 25 4.44 0.25 -11.89
N GLN A 26 5.45 1.12 -11.87
CA GLN A 26 5.32 2.51 -12.31
C GLN A 26 4.99 2.60 -13.80
N VAL A 27 5.68 1.84 -14.66
CA VAL A 27 5.40 1.80 -16.09
C VAL A 27 3.98 1.30 -16.34
N ALA A 28 3.54 0.23 -15.65
CA ALA A 28 2.18 -0.27 -15.75
C ALA A 28 1.15 0.79 -15.33
N ALA A 29 1.39 1.52 -14.24
CA ALA A 29 0.52 2.61 -13.80
C ALA A 29 0.45 3.76 -14.82
N VAL A 30 1.59 4.16 -15.41
CA VAL A 30 1.61 5.18 -16.48
C VAL A 30 0.80 4.71 -17.68
N LEU A 31 1.05 3.48 -18.17
CA LEU A 31 0.34 2.92 -19.31
C LEU A 31 -1.17 2.85 -19.06
N PHE A 32 -1.57 2.50 -17.83
CA PHE A 32 -2.97 2.47 -17.42
C PHE A 32 -3.63 3.85 -17.54
N VAL A 33 -3.00 4.90 -16.99
CA VAL A 33 -3.54 6.27 -17.06
C VAL A 33 -3.53 6.80 -18.50
N VAL A 34 -2.47 6.53 -19.26
CA VAL A 34 -2.41 6.90 -20.68
C VAL A 34 -3.54 6.23 -21.45
N ALA A 35 -3.79 4.93 -21.22
CA ALA A 35 -4.91 4.22 -21.83
C ALA A 35 -6.26 4.86 -21.44
N TYR A 36 -6.42 5.28 -20.18
CA TYR A 36 -7.65 5.92 -19.71
C TYR A 36 -7.95 7.23 -20.46
N TYR A 37 -6.94 8.05 -20.74
CA TYR A 37 -7.13 9.33 -21.44
C TYR A 37 -7.10 9.23 -22.97
N ARG A 38 -6.48 8.19 -23.54
CA ARG A 38 -6.29 8.05 -24.99
C ARG A 38 -7.26 7.08 -25.66
N SER A 39 -7.86 6.15 -24.92
CA SER A 39 -8.77 5.15 -25.46
C SER A 39 -10.20 5.36 -24.94
N ALA A 40 -11.13 5.71 -25.85
CA ALA A 40 -12.53 5.89 -25.51
C ALA A 40 -13.16 4.60 -24.94
N SER A 41 -12.78 3.43 -25.47
CA SER A 41 -13.28 2.14 -24.97
C SER A 41 -12.79 1.84 -23.56
N PHE A 42 -11.52 2.12 -23.26
CA PHE A 42 -10.96 1.89 -21.93
C PHE A 42 -11.49 2.90 -20.90
N HIS A 43 -11.68 4.15 -21.33
CA HIS A 43 -12.37 5.17 -20.55
C HIS A 43 -13.79 4.72 -20.17
N GLY A 44 -14.60 4.25 -21.14
CA GLY A 44 -15.95 3.77 -20.88
C GLY A 44 -16.00 2.57 -19.92
N LEU A 45 -15.06 1.63 -20.05
CA LEU A 45 -14.92 0.52 -19.11
C LEU A 45 -14.67 1.02 -17.67
N LEU A 46 -13.74 1.96 -17.50
CA LEU A 46 -13.41 2.51 -16.18
C LEU A 46 -14.52 3.41 -15.66
N GLN A 47 -15.30 4.06 -16.52
CA GLN A 47 -16.46 4.83 -16.09
C GLN A 47 -17.46 3.96 -15.33
N HIS A 48 -17.66 2.69 -15.70
CA HIS A 48 -18.49 1.78 -14.90
C HIS A 48 -17.95 1.56 -13.49
N VAL A 49 -16.63 1.51 -13.33
CA VAL A 49 -15.99 1.40 -12.00
C VAL A 49 -16.18 2.69 -11.21
N ALA A 50 -16.05 3.85 -11.86
CA ALA A 50 -16.30 5.15 -11.25
C ALA A 50 -17.76 5.27 -10.79
N ASP A 51 -18.72 4.90 -11.64
CA ASP A 51 -20.15 4.92 -11.32
C ASP A 51 -20.48 4.00 -10.15
N TRP A 52 -19.83 2.84 -10.04
CA TRP A 52 -19.96 1.96 -8.88
C TRP A 52 -19.39 2.59 -7.61
N GLN A 53 -18.23 3.24 -7.70
CA GLN A 53 -17.62 3.96 -6.58
C GLN A 53 -18.51 5.12 -6.12
N ASP A 54 -19.13 5.86 -7.03
CA ASP A 54 -20.09 6.92 -6.72
C ASP A 54 -21.33 6.36 -5.99
N ARG A 55 -21.95 5.31 -6.56
CA ARG A 55 -23.16 4.69 -5.99
C ARG A 55 -22.97 4.06 -4.62
N HIS A 56 -21.83 3.41 -4.39
CA HIS A 56 -21.60 2.59 -3.19
C HIS A 56 -20.61 3.22 -2.21
N GLY A 57 -19.95 4.33 -2.59
CA GLY A 57 -19.10 5.13 -1.73
C GLY A 57 -18.07 4.32 -0.96
N ILE A 58 -17.97 4.62 0.33
CA ILE A 58 -16.98 4.01 1.23
C ILE A 58 -17.03 2.48 1.26
N VAL A 59 -18.22 1.87 1.12
CA VAL A 59 -18.38 0.42 1.16
C VAL A 59 -17.65 -0.24 0.00
N PHE A 60 -17.76 0.33 -1.21
CA PHE A 60 -17.04 -0.21 -2.36
C PHE A 60 -15.53 -0.08 -2.19
N THR A 61 -15.03 1.06 -1.69
CA THR A 61 -13.60 1.22 -1.40
C THR A 61 -13.10 0.20 -0.37
N MET A 62 -13.88 -0.06 0.69
CA MET A 62 -13.57 -1.08 1.69
C MET A 62 -13.49 -2.46 1.05
N LEU A 63 -14.50 -2.87 0.30
CA LEU A 63 -14.55 -4.19 -0.35
C LEU A 63 -13.40 -4.38 -1.34
N MET A 64 -13.09 -3.36 -2.15
CA MET A 64 -11.94 -3.41 -3.07
C MET A 64 -10.64 -3.67 -2.31
N ARG A 65 -10.40 -3.00 -1.17
CA ARG A 65 -9.21 -3.26 -0.36
C ARG A 65 -9.23 -4.61 0.35
N VAL A 66 -10.39 -5.06 0.82
CA VAL A 66 -10.53 -6.42 1.38
C VAL A 66 -10.11 -7.47 0.36
N VAL A 67 -10.61 -7.35 -0.88
CA VAL A 67 -10.30 -8.30 -1.95
C VAL A 67 -8.84 -8.19 -2.36
N PHE A 68 -8.38 -7.00 -2.76
CA PHE A 68 -7.07 -6.83 -3.40
C PHE A 68 -5.91 -6.79 -2.41
N ASN A 69 -6.08 -6.27 -1.20
CA ASN A 69 -5.00 -6.20 -0.21
C ASN A 69 -5.10 -7.28 0.87
N GLY A 70 -6.29 -7.84 1.12
CA GLY A 70 -6.50 -8.93 2.08
C GLY A 70 -6.51 -10.31 1.44
N ILE A 71 -7.54 -10.60 0.64
CA ILE A 71 -7.83 -11.95 0.12
C ILE A 71 -6.79 -12.38 -0.91
N VAL A 72 -6.50 -11.55 -1.92
CA VAL A 72 -5.57 -11.91 -3.00
C VAL A 72 -4.17 -12.23 -2.46
N PRO A 73 -3.54 -11.41 -1.58
CA PRO A 73 -2.26 -11.76 -0.98
C PRO A 73 -2.32 -13.00 -0.09
N ALA A 74 -3.42 -13.23 0.64
CA ALA A 74 -3.59 -14.43 1.46
C ALA A 74 -3.65 -15.71 0.60
N VAL A 75 -4.39 -15.68 -0.50
CA VAL A 75 -4.46 -16.78 -1.47
C VAL A 75 -3.10 -17.04 -2.11
N PHE A 76 -2.37 -15.97 -2.48
CA PHE A 76 -1.01 -16.07 -3.01
C PHE A 76 -0.05 -16.75 -2.01
N CYS A 77 -0.06 -16.31 -0.75
CA CYS A 77 0.75 -16.93 0.31
C CYS A 77 0.37 -18.40 0.58
N ALA A 78 -0.91 -18.76 0.48
CA ALA A 78 -1.35 -20.14 0.64
C ALA A 78 -0.85 -21.06 -0.49
N GLY A 79 -0.80 -20.53 -1.72
CA GLY A 79 -0.33 -21.22 -2.91
C GLY A 79 1.18 -21.49 -2.95
N ILE A 80 1.98 -20.69 -2.23
CA ILE A 80 3.45 -20.79 -2.27
C ILE A 80 3.99 -21.34 -0.95
N PRO A 81 4.60 -22.55 -0.93
CA PRO A 81 5.07 -23.19 0.30
C PRO A 81 5.96 -22.30 1.18
N GLY A 82 6.84 -21.48 0.58
CA GLY A 82 7.76 -20.57 1.28
C GLY A 82 7.11 -19.33 1.91
N LEU A 83 5.84 -19.03 1.61
CA LEU A 83 5.10 -17.89 2.17
C LEU A 83 3.93 -18.32 3.07
N ARG A 84 3.74 -19.63 3.27
CA ARG A 84 2.62 -20.13 4.07
C ARG A 84 2.71 -19.65 5.50
N MET A 85 1.66 -18.97 5.93
CA MET A 85 1.56 -18.44 7.28
C MET A 85 1.22 -19.56 8.27
N ARG A 86 1.75 -19.47 9.50
CA ARG A 86 1.51 -20.47 10.55
C ARG A 86 0.02 -20.63 10.91
N ARG A 87 -0.75 -19.54 10.83
CA ARG A 87 -2.20 -19.49 11.10
C ARG A 87 -2.93 -18.85 9.93
N PRO A 88 -3.15 -19.58 8.82
CA PRO A 88 -3.63 -18.99 7.56
C PRO A 88 -5.03 -18.38 7.69
N TRP A 89 -5.94 -19.02 8.43
CA TRP A 89 -7.30 -18.50 8.64
C TRP A 89 -7.33 -17.24 9.50
N ALA A 90 -6.53 -17.20 10.57
CA ALA A 90 -6.40 -15.99 11.38
C ALA A 90 -5.77 -14.84 10.57
N ALA A 91 -4.82 -15.15 9.70
CA ALA A 91 -4.20 -14.17 8.81
C ALA A 91 -5.16 -13.65 7.75
N LEU A 92 -6.02 -14.51 7.20
CA LEU A 92 -7.06 -14.10 6.26
C LEU A 92 -8.09 -13.19 6.95
N LEU A 93 -8.63 -13.59 8.10
CA LEU A 93 -9.60 -12.78 8.84
C LEU A 93 -9.02 -11.45 9.28
N PHE A 94 -7.79 -11.45 9.78
CA PHE A 94 -7.04 -10.23 10.09
C PHE A 94 -6.87 -9.35 8.84
N GLY A 95 -6.40 -9.91 7.73
CA GLY A 95 -6.21 -9.18 6.49
C GLY A 95 -7.51 -8.55 5.98
N MET A 96 -8.61 -9.30 5.98
CA MET A 96 -9.92 -8.77 5.59
C MET A 96 -10.36 -7.62 6.52
N ALA A 97 -10.32 -7.81 7.83
CA ALA A 97 -10.73 -6.77 8.78
C ALA A 97 -9.84 -5.52 8.69
N TRP A 98 -8.52 -5.73 8.66
CA TRP A 98 -7.52 -4.66 8.61
C TRP A 98 -7.61 -3.86 7.32
N TRP A 99 -7.67 -4.53 6.16
CA TRP A 99 -7.73 -3.84 4.88
C TRP A 99 -9.10 -3.23 4.60
N GLY A 100 -10.18 -3.76 5.17
CA GLY A 100 -11.48 -3.09 5.22
C GLY A 100 -11.42 -1.80 6.02
N PHE A 101 -10.86 -1.83 7.24
CA PHE A 101 -10.63 -0.64 8.07
C PHE A 101 -9.75 0.39 7.34
N MET A 102 -8.63 -0.04 6.76
CA MET A 102 -7.77 0.84 5.98
C MET A 102 -8.50 1.38 4.74
N GLY A 103 -9.41 0.61 4.13
CA GLY A 103 -10.26 1.05 3.03
C GLY A 103 -11.14 2.23 3.39
N ALA A 104 -11.80 2.16 4.55
CA ALA A 104 -12.56 3.28 5.09
C ALA A 104 -11.67 4.52 5.29
N ASN A 105 -10.49 4.33 5.90
CA ASN A 105 -9.53 5.41 6.14
C ASN A 105 -9.05 6.08 4.85
N THR A 106 -8.72 5.30 3.82
CA THR A 106 -8.29 5.86 2.53
C THR A 106 -9.42 6.54 1.79
N HIS A 107 -10.65 6.03 1.87
CA HIS A 107 -11.80 6.70 1.30
C HIS A 107 -11.96 8.10 1.91
N LEU A 108 -12.01 8.18 3.24
CA LEU A 108 -12.12 9.45 3.96
C LEU A 108 -10.94 10.39 3.65
N PHE A 109 -9.73 9.85 3.58
CA PHE A 109 -8.55 10.64 3.24
C PHE A 109 -8.61 11.19 1.81
N TYR A 110 -9.03 10.40 0.82
CA TYR A 110 -9.08 10.82 -0.57
C TYR A 110 -10.20 11.84 -0.81
N THR A 111 -11.36 11.63 -0.17
CA THR A 111 -12.46 12.60 -0.16
C THR A 111 -12.05 13.90 0.52
N PHE A 112 -11.36 13.83 1.67
CA PHE A 112 -10.82 15.01 2.35
C PHE A 112 -9.84 15.77 1.47
N GLN A 113 -8.92 15.07 0.79
CA GLN A 113 -7.97 15.70 -0.12
C GLN A 113 -8.65 16.32 -1.35
N ALA A 114 -9.72 15.70 -1.87
CA ALA A 114 -10.50 16.27 -2.96
C ALA A 114 -11.23 17.55 -2.52
N TRP A 115 -11.74 17.59 -1.29
CA TRP A 115 -12.35 18.79 -0.70
C TRP A 115 -11.31 19.90 -0.43
N TRP A 116 -10.14 19.54 0.11
CA TRP A 116 -9.13 20.51 0.54
C TRP A 116 -8.28 21.07 -0.61
N TRP A 117 -7.82 20.20 -1.53
CA TRP A 117 -6.94 20.60 -2.64
C TRP A 117 -7.64 20.71 -4.00
N GLY A 118 -8.84 20.16 -4.15
CA GLY A 118 -9.59 20.09 -5.41
C GLY A 118 -9.70 18.68 -5.97
N ALA A 119 -10.70 18.44 -6.82
CA ALA A 119 -10.95 17.13 -7.46
C ALA A 119 -10.32 17.00 -8.87
N ASP A 120 -9.77 18.09 -9.41
CA ASP A 120 -9.18 18.10 -10.74
C ASP A 120 -7.78 17.47 -10.81
N ALA A 121 -7.36 17.14 -12.02
CA ALA A 121 -6.05 16.54 -12.31
C ALA A 121 -4.98 17.59 -12.67
N ARG A 122 -5.12 18.86 -12.26
CA ARG A 122 -4.06 19.87 -12.52
C ARG A 122 -2.79 19.48 -11.77
N VAL A 123 -1.66 19.82 -12.37
CA VAL A 123 -0.33 19.51 -11.81
C VAL A 123 -0.19 20.01 -10.36
N SER A 124 -0.68 21.22 -10.05
CA SER A 124 -0.66 21.76 -8.69
C SER A 124 -1.46 20.90 -7.70
N THR A 125 -2.67 20.50 -8.08
CA THR A 125 -3.56 19.67 -7.26
C THR A 125 -2.93 18.31 -7.00
N VAL A 126 -2.41 17.66 -8.04
CA VAL A 126 -1.71 16.36 -7.95
C VAL A 126 -0.48 16.45 -7.04
N LEU A 127 0.33 17.51 -7.18
CA LEU A 127 1.54 17.69 -6.36
C LEU A 127 1.21 17.94 -4.89
N LEU A 128 0.22 18.79 -4.59
CA LEU A 128 -0.22 19.06 -3.22
C LEU A 128 -0.81 17.81 -2.56
N LYS A 129 -1.60 17.04 -3.32
CA LYS A 129 -2.14 15.77 -2.83
C LYS A 129 -1.05 14.74 -2.54
N THR A 130 -0.13 14.59 -3.48
CA THR A 130 1.05 13.71 -3.35
C THR A 130 1.90 14.11 -2.14
N ALA A 131 2.18 15.40 -1.96
CA ALA A 131 2.97 15.89 -0.83
C ALA A 131 2.27 15.62 0.51
N THR A 132 0.96 15.86 0.58
CA THR A 132 0.15 15.56 1.78
C THR A 132 0.17 14.07 2.09
N ASP A 133 0.01 13.20 1.09
CA ASP A 133 0.07 11.75 1.29
C ASP A 133 1.47 11.31 1.74
N MET A 134 2.51 11.64 0.97
CA MET A 134 3.85 11.07 1.17
C MET A 134 4.62 11.69 2.33
N LEU A 135 4.38 12.96 2.67
CA LEU A 135 5.11 13.66 3.72
C LEU A 135 4.34 13.73 5.04
N VAL A 136 3.01 13.61 5.02
CA VAL A 136 2.17 13.76 6.22
C VAL A 136 1.42 12.47 6.54
N TYR A 137 0.49 12.06 5.68
CA TYR A 137 -0.38 10.93 5.97
C TYR A 137 0.40 9.61 6.12
N SER A 138 1.29 9.31 5.18
CA SER A 138 2.07 8.08 5.19
C SER A 138 3.02 7.99 6.40
N PRO A 139 3.92 8.95 6.67
CA PRO A 139 4.89 8.83 7.77
C PRO A 139 4.26 8.89 9.16
N PHE A 140 3.22 9.68 9.36
CA PHE A 140 2.67 9.96 10.69
C PHE A 140 1.40 9.18 11.01
N TYR A 141 0.68 8.68 10.01
CA TYR A 141 -0.57 7.95 10.22
C TYR A 141 -0.51 6.54 9.63
N ALA A 142 -0.46 6.39 8.31
CA ALA A 142 -0.67 5.11 7.65
C ALA A 142 0.45 4.10 7.95
N SER A 143 1.71 4.49 7.78
CA SER A 143 2.83 3.56 7.99
C SER A 143 2.98 3.13 9.45
N PRO A 144 2.85 4.01 10.46
CA PRO A 144 2.85 3.61 11.87
C PRO A 144 1.77 2.58 12.21
N ILE A 145 0.51 2.83 11.84
CA ILE A 145 -0.59 1.93 12.19
C ILE A 145 -0.47 0.60 11.44
N VAL A 146 -0.06 0.63 10.16
CA VAL A 146 0.17 -0.58 9.35
C VAL A 146 1.33 -1.39 9.92
N ALA A 147 2.43 -0.74 10.32
CA ALA A 147 3.56 -1.40 10.93
C ALA A 147 3.20 -2.09 12.25
N VAL A 148 2.44 -1.41 13.13
CA VAL A 148 1.99 -1.98 14.40
C VAL A 148 1.03 -3.15 14.18
N ALA A 149 0.10 -3.05 13.23
CA ALA A 149 -0.87 -4.10 12.94
C ALA A 149 -0.19 -5.36 12.39
N HIS A 150 0.74 -5.22 11.44
CA HIS A 150 1.50 -6.36 10.91
C HIS A 150 2.48 -6.92 11.93
N LEU A 151 3.09 -6.08 12.78
CA LEU A 151 3.90 -6.56 13.90
C LEU A 151 3.06 -7.41 14.86
N TRP A 152 1.82 -7.01 15.15
CA TRP A 152 0.91 -7.80 15.97
C TRP A 152 0.59 -9.15 15.34
N GLN A 153 0.37 -9.19 14.02
CA GLN A 153 0.21 -10.42 13.26
C GLN A 153 1.47 -11.31 13.34
N ASP A 154 2.66 -10.74 13.15
CA ASP A 154 3.95 -11.44 13.22
C ASP A 154 4.22 -12.01 14.63
N GLN A 155 3.76 -11.32 15.67
CA GLN A 155 3.78 -11.79 17.06
C GLN A 155 2.62 -12.74 17.39
N ASN A 156 2.00 -13.36 16.37
CA ASN A 156 0.90 -14.32 16.50
C ASN A 156 -0.29 -13.79 17.30
N TYR A 157 -0.62 -12.51 17.10
CA TYR A 157 -1.74 -11.82 17.72
C TYR A 157 -1.56 -11.60 19.24
N SER A 158 -0.33 -11.63 19.75
CA SER A 158 -0.02 -11.31 21.15
C SER A 158 0.30 -9.83 21.34
N TRP A 159 -0.60 -9.11 22.02
CA TRP A 159 -0.37 -7.71 22.40
C TRP A 159 0.80 -7.54 23.38
N HIS A 160 1.02 -8.52 24.25
CA HIS A 160 2.16 -8.50 25.17
C HIS A 160 3.49 -8.52 24.39
N ALA A 161 3.66 -9.48 23.47
CA ALA A 161 4.87 -9.59 22.65
C ALA A 161 5.04 -8.39 21.72
N THR A 162 3.95 -7.85 21.16
CA THR A 162 3.97 -6.65 20.33
C THR A 162 4.47 -5.42 21.09
N ARG A 163 3.97 -5.19 22.31
CA ARG A 163 4.37 -4.04 23.13
C ARG A 163 5.85 -4.07 23.49
N LEU A 164 6.43 -5.26 23.72
CA LEU A 164 7.86 -5.41 23.96
C LEU A 164 8.72 -4.95 22.78
N GLN A 165 8.21 -5.07 21.54
CA GLN A 165 8.90 -4.62 20.32
C GLN A 165 8.77 -3.09 20.09
N LEU A 166 7.75 -2.45 20.69
CA LEU A 166 7.45 -1.01 20.57
C LEU A 166 8.17 -0.14 21.62
N GLY A 167 9.30 -0.60 22.15
CA GLY A 167 10.14 0.19 23.07
C GLY A 167 10.81 1.42 22.43
N PRO A 168 11.66 2.16 23.17
CA PRO A 168 12.29 3.39 22.69
C PRO A 168 12.94 3.24 21.31
N GLY A 169 12.64 4.16 20.38
CA GLY A 169 13.18 4.14 19.02
C GLY A 169 12.53 3.15 18.04
N TRP A 170 11.41 2.50 18.40
CA TRP A 170 10.70 1.57 17.51
C TRP A 170 10.35 2.19 16.16
N TYR A 171 9.91 3.46 16.14
CA TYR A 171 9.56 4.16 14.91
C TYR A 171 10.74 4.19 13.93
N ARG A 172 11.94 4.49 14.44
CA ARG A 172 13.16 4.52 13.62
C ARG A 172 13.56 3.13 13.13
N ARG A 173 13.23 2.07 13.87
CA ARG A 173 13.59 0.68 13.51
C ARG A 173 12.60 0.04 12.54
N ILE A 174 11.31 0.36 12.67
CA ILE A 174 10.22 -0.37 12.00
C ILE A 174 9.59 0.50 10.89
N VAL A 175 9.29 1.76 11.19
CA VAL A 175 8.56 2.65 10.26
C VAL A 175 9.51 3.28 9.24
N LEU A 176 10.60 3.92 9.70
CA LEU A 176 11.51 4.65 8.80
C LEU A 176 12.09 3.82 7.65
N PRO A 177 12.54 2.55 7.85
CA PRO A 177 13.06 1.75 6.75
C PRO A 177 12.00 1.49 5.66
N ASN A 178 10.73 1.39 6.04
CA ASN A 178 9.63 1.18 5.11
C ASN A 178 9.24 2.46 4.35
N GLN A 179 9.53 3.64 4.91
CA GLN A 179 9.28 4.91 4.24
C GLN A 179 10.21 5.15 3.05
N VAL A 180 11.44 4.61 3.05
CA VAL A 180 12.37 4.82 1.94
C VAL A 180 11.85 4.20 0.63
N PRO A 181 11.42 2.92 0.59
CA PRO A 181 10.71 2.38 -0.57
C PRO A 181 9.41 3.13 -0.88
N GLY A 182 8.67 3.57 0.13
CA GLY A 182 7.48 4.39 -0.04
C GLY A 182 7.76 5.67 -0.84
N TRP A 183 8.72 6.49 -0.39
CA TRP A 183 9.05 7.71 -1.09
C TRP A 183 9.65 7.48 -2.48
N THR A 184 10.42 6.41 -2.66
CA THR A 184 11.11 6.14 -3.92
C THR A 184 10.17 5.59 -4.98
N PHE A 185 9.33 4.62 -4.61
CA PHE A 185 8.54 3.85 -5.58
C PHE A 185 7.05 4.13 -5.51
N TRP A 186 6.52 4.40 -4.31
CA TRP A 186 5.11 4.68 -4.12
C TRP A 186 4.78 6.13 -4.51
N THR A 187 5.68 7.11 -4.31
CA THR A 187 5.46 8.52 -4.72
C THR A 187 5.08 8.65 -6.20
N PRO A 188 5.82 8.09 -7.17
CA PRO A 188 5.38 8.16 -8.57
C PRO A 188 4.05 7.45 -8.80
N GLY A 189 3.81 6.33 -8.11
CA GLY A 189 2.55 5.60 -8.16
C GLY A 189 1.35 6.45 -7.69
N VAL A 190 1.49 7.17 -6.58
CA VAL A 190 0.41 8.05 -6.09
C VAL A 190 0.25 9.32 -6.93
N MET A 191 1.33 9.86 -7.52
CA MET A 191 1.20 10.98 -8.47
C MET A 191 0.37 10.57 -9.68
N ILE A 192 0.64 9.39 -10.24
CA ILE A 192 -0.14 8.82 -11.33
C ILE A 192 -1.57 8.57 -10.87
N LEU A 193 -1.77 8.01 -9.69
CA LEU A 193 -3.09 7.77 -9.13
C LEU A 193 -3.90 9.07 -9.00
N TYR A 194 -3.32 10.12 -8.40
CA TYR A 194 -3.97 11.42 -8.21
C TYR A 194 -4.28 12.16 -9.51
N SER A 195 -3.71 11.73 -10.64
CA SER A 195 -4.07 12.24 -11.96
C SER A 195 -5.42 11.72 -12.46
N LEU A 196 -5.97 10.65 -11.88
CA LEU A 196 -7.30 10.12 -12.21
C LEU A 196 -8.42 10.90 -11.49
N PRO A 197 -9.68 10.82 -11.95
CA PRO A 197 -10.83 11.29 -11.17
C PRO A 197 -10.89 10.64 -9.80
N THR A 198 -11.35 11.38 -8.78
CA THR A 198 -11.42 10.92 -7.38
C THR A 198 -12.10 9.56 -7.22
N ASP A 199 -13.18 9.31 -7.96
CA ASP A 199 -13.94 8.04 -7.90
C ASP A 199 -13.15 6.85 -8.48
N LEU A 200 -12.15 7.11 -9.32
CA LEU A 200 -11.23 6.07 -9.77
C LEU A 200 -10.02 5.94 -8.85
N GLN A 201 -9.57 7.03 -8.22
CA GLN A 201 -8.43 6.99 -7.30
C GLN A 201 -8.61 5.93 -6.20
N MET A 202 -9.81 5.83 -5.63
CA MET A 202 -10.11 4.91 -4.53
C MET A 202 -9.96 3.43 -4.92
N PRO A 203 -10.70 2.88 -5.91
CA PRO A 203 -10.55 1.49 -6.32
C PRO A 203 -9.18 1.21 -6.95
N MET A 204 -8.59 2.17 -7.67
CA MET A 204 -7.26 1.99 -8.27
C MET A 204 -6.14 1.96 -7.21
N SER A 205 -6.31 2.66 -6.08
CA SER A 205 -5.37 2.57 -4.95
C SER A 205 -5.27 1.15 -4.38
N ALA A 206 -6.39 0.43 -4.32
CA ALA A 206 -6.45 -0.95 -3.83
C ALA A 206 -5.69 -1.89 -4.77
N LEU A 207 -5.92 -1.75 -6.08
CA LEU A 207 -5.20 -2.49 -7.12
C LEU A 207 -3.70 -2.22 -7.08
N LEU A 208 -3.30 -0.95 -7.07
CA LEU A 208 -1.89 -0.55 -6.98
C LEU A 208 -1.24 -1.14 -5.72
N GLY A 209 -1.95 -1.09 -4.59
CA GLY A 209 -1.48 -1.68 -3.33
C GLY A 209 -1.37 -3.21 -3.38
N CYS A 210 -2.23 -3.89 -4.13
CA CYS A 210 -2.14 -5.33 -4.34
C CYS A 210 -0.89 -5.71 -5.12
N PHE A 211 -0.64 -5.04 -6.23
CA PHE A 211 0.58 -5.26 -7.01
C PHE A 211 1.84 -5.03 -6.16
N TRP A 212 1.83 -3.96 -5.36
CA TRP A 212 2.91 -3.69 -4.41
C TRP A 212 3.07 -4.82 -3.38
N ALA A 213 1.99 -5.29 -2.76
CA ALA A 213 2.05 -6.37 -1.77
C ALA A 213 2.60 -7.67 -2.38
N LEU A 214 2.09 -8.08 -3.54
CA LEU A 214 2.55 -9.28 -4.25
C LEU A 214 4.03 -9.17 -4.66
N MET A 215 4.44 -7.98 -5.09
CA MET A 215 5.83 -7.67 -5.41
C MET A 215 6.75 -7.85 -4.19
N CYS A 216 6.37 -7.29 -3.03
CA CYS A 216 7.14 -7.46 -1.80
C CYS A 216 7.22 -8.92 -1.35
N LEU A 217 6.12 -9.67 -1.47
CA LEU A 217 6.09 -11.11 -1.16
C LEU A 217 7.02 -11.92 -2.08
N GLN A 218 7.06 -11.58 -3.37
CA GLN A 218 7.96 -12.22 -4.33
C GLN A 218 9.44 -11.96 -4.04
N ILE A 219 9.77 -10.76 -3.54
CA ILE A 219 11.13 -10.44 -3.13
C ILE A 219 11.51 -11.17 -1.84
N ALA A 220 10.57 -11.30 -0.90
CA ALA A 220 10.75 -12.08 0.32
C ALA A 220 11.06 -13.56 0.02
N LEU A 221 10.43 -14.14 -1.00
CA LEU A 221 10.76 -15.49 -1.48
C LEU A 221 12.19 -15.63 -2.02
N ARG A 222 12.69 -14.60 -2.73
CA ARG A 222 14.01 -14.62 -3.38
C ARG A 222 15.15 -14.21 -2.46
N THR A 223 14.83 -13.67 -1.29
CA THR A 223 15.80 -13.28 -0.27
C THR A 223 15.62 -14.20 0.92
N PRO A 224 16.28 -15.39 0.95
CA PRO A 224 16.28 -16.23 2.14
C PRO A 224 16.71 -15.37 3.32
N ALA A 225 16.06 -15.54 4.47
CA ALA A 225 16.49 -14.92 5.71
C ALA A 225 17.92 -15.37 6.02
N SER A 226 18.90 -14.59 5.59
CA SER A 226 20.30 -14.81 5.90
C SER A 226 20.47 -14.63 7.40
N GLY A 227 20.52 -15.75 8.13
CA GLY A 227 20.82 -15.82 9.55
C GLY A 227 19.72 -15.30 10.46
N ARG A 228 18.85 -16.20 10.92
CA ARG A 228 18.38 -16.15 12.31
C ARG A 228 19.05 -17.28 13.06
#